data_AF-A0A351MMG9-F1
#
_entry.id   AF-A0A351MMG9-F1
#
_cell.length_a   1.000
_cell.length_b   1.000
_cell.length_c   1.000
_cell.angle_alpha   90.00
_cell.angle_beta   90.00
_cell.angle_gamma   90.00
#
_symmetry.space_group_name_H-M   'P 1'
#
loop_
_entity.id
_entity.type
_entity.pdbx_description
1 polymer ?
#
loop_
_entity_poly.entity_id
_entity_poly.type
_entity_poly.pdbx_seq_one_letter_code
_entity_poly.pdbx_strand_id
1 'polypeptide(L)' 'DNHLMLIDLHNKDLTGRDASNALEAVGICLNRNVVPYDDKSPFVTSGI' A
#
# COMPACT_ATOMS: atom_id res chain seq x y z
N ASP A 1 -9.27 17.67 -0.39
CA ASP A 1 -9.25 17.13 -1.76
C ASP A 1 -8.04 17.60 -2.52
N ASN A 2 -7.20 16.65 -2.89
CA ASN A 2 -6.01 16.86 -3.71
C ASN A 2 -5.93 15.75 -4.78
N HIS A 3 -4.78 15.63 -5.43
CA HIS A 3 -4.57 14.77 -6.58
C HIS A 3 -4.09 13.35 -6.22
N LEU A 4 -4.11 12.96 -4.94
CA LEU A 4 -3.67 11.64 -4.49
C LEU A 4 -4.69 11.01 -3.54
N MET A 5 -4.58 9.70 -3.38
CA MET A 5 -5.36 8.92 -2.43
C MET A 5 -4.41 8.03 -1.63
N LEU A 6 -4.80 7.76 -0.40
CA LEU A 6 -4.18 6.76 0.45
C LEU A 6 -5.17 5.62 0.63
N ILE A 7 -4.80 4.41 0.23
CA ILE A 7 -5.69 3.25 0.29
C ILE A 7 -5.22 2.32 1.40
N ASP A 8 -6.12 1.99 2.33
CA ASP A 8 -5.91 0.99 3.37
C ASP A 8 -6.28 -0.42 2.86
N LEU A 9 -5.33 -1.36 2.97
CA LEU A 9 -5.45 -2.73 2.48
C LEU A 9 -5.80 -3.76 3.58
N HIS A 10 -5.98 -3.36 4.85
CA HIS A 10 -6.33 -4.31 5.92
C HIS A 10 -7.57 -5.14 5.60
N ASN A 11 -8.58 -4.56 4.94
CA ASN A 11 -9.80 -5.27 4.54
C ASN A 11 -9.61 -6.27 3.37
N LYS A 12 -8.42 -6.28 2.75
CA LYS A 12 -8.02 -7.21 1.68
C LYS A 12 -7.03 -8.27 2.17
N ASP A 13 -6.61 -8.21 3.43
CA ASP A 13 -5.55 -9.07 3.97
C ASP A 13 -4.26 -9.01 3.12
N LEU A 14 -3.94 -7.82 2.62
CA LEU A 14 -2.73 -7.56 1.82
C LEU A 14 -1.80 -6.57 2.53
N THR A 15 -0.52 -6.61 2.18
CA THR A 15 0.45 -5.59 2.60
C THR A 15 0.66 -4.58 1.48
N GLY A 16 1.10 -3.37 1.81
CA GLY A 16 1.49 -2.36 0.83
C GLY A 16 2.63 -2.86 -0.06
N ARG A 17 3.58 -3.62 0.51
CA ARG A 17 4.67 -4.26 -0.23
C ARG A 17 4.18 -5.28 -1.25
N ASP A 18 3.27 -6.16 -0.87
CA ASP A 18 2.77 -7.20 -1.77
C ASP A 18 1.94 -6.58 -2.90
N ALA A 19 1.11 -5.60 -2.57
CA ALA A 19 0.33 -4.85 -3.56
C ALA A 19 1.22 -4.08 -4.54
N SER A 20 2.25 -3.36 -4.05
CA SER A 20 3.17 -2.61 -4.92
C SER A 20 3.93 -3.55 -5.87
N ASN A 21 4.43 -4.67 -5.36
CA ASN A 21 5.20 -5.64 -6.17
C ASN A 21 4.33 -6.32 -7.24
N ALA A 22 3.09 -6.68 -6.89
CA ALA A 22 2.17 -7.31 -7.83
C ALA A 22 1.77 -6.36 -8.97
N LEU A 23 1.55 -5.08 -8.65
CA LEU A 23 1.21 -4.06 -9.64
C LEU A 23 2.41 -3.70 -10.53
N GLU A 24 3.61 -3.61 -9.94
CA GLU A 24 4.84 -3.39 -10.70
C GLU A 24 5.09 -4.50 -11.73
N ALA A 25 4.79 -5.77 -11.38
CA ALA A 25 4.93 -6.90 -12.29
C ALA A 25 4.03 -6.82 -13.54
N VAL A 26 2.96 -6.02 -13.51
CA VAL A 26 2.07 -5.75 -14.65
C VAL A 26 2.25 -4.33 -15.23
N GLY A 27 3.31 -3.62 -14.83
CA GLY A 27 3.67 -2.31 -15.36
C GLY A 27 2.94 -1.12 -14.70
N ILE A 28 2.33 -1.31 -13.54
CA ILE A 28 1.70 -0.24 -12.76
C ILE A 28 2.65 0.16 -11.62
N CYS A 29 3.22 1.36 -11.70
CA CYS A 29 4.11 1.89 -10.68
C CYS A 29 3.34 2.72 -9.65
N LEU A 30 3.47 2.37 -8.37
CA LEU A 30 2.95 3.15 -7.26
C LEU A 30 3.85 3.04 -6.02
N ASN A 31 3.52 3.79 -4.97
CA ASN A 31 4.26 3.77 -3.72
C ASN A 31 3.49 2.97 -2.66
N ARG A 32 4.20 2.32 -1.73
CA ARG A 32 3.59 1.74 -0.52
C ARG A 32 3.71 2.72 0.64
N ASN A 33 2.64 2.91 1.40
CA ASN A 33 2.52 3.95 2.42
C ASN A 33 2.00 3.41 3.75
N VAL A 34 2.48 4.00 4.85
CA VAL A 34 1.92 3.77 6.18
C VAL A 34 0.53 4.42 6.27
N VAL A 35 -0.42 3.72 6.88
CA VAL A 35 -1.77 4.23 7.15
C VAL A 35 -1.95 4.58 8.65
N PRO A 36 -2.98 5.34 9.03
CA PRO A 36 -3.28 5.54 10.45
C PRO A 36 -3.47 4.20 11.17
N TYR A 37 -2.82 4.04 12.33
CA TYR A 37 -2.85 2.82 13.15
C TYR A 37 -2.30 1.56 12.46
N ASP A 38 -1.40 1.72 11.48
CA ASP A 38 -0.73 0.59 10.84
C ASP A 38 0.01 -0.27 11.87
N ASP A 39 -0.33 -1.55 11.91
CA ASP A 39 0.27 -2.55 12.79
C ASP A 39 1.50 -3.22 12.14
N LYS A 40 1.78 -2.91 10.87
CA LYS A 40 2.93 -3.45 10.12
C LYS A 40 4.15 -2.56 10.22
N SER A 41 5.31 -3.18 10.03
CA SER A 41 6.60 -2.48 9.97
C SER A 41 6.64 -1.47 8.81
N PRO A 42 7.36 -0.35 8.93
CA PRO A 42 7.56 0.63 7.85
C PRO A 42 8.13 0.06 6.54
N PHE A 43 8.74 -1.14 6.58
CA PHE A 43 9.26 -1.82 5.38
C PHE A 43 8.19 -2.64 4.63
N VAL A 44 7.05 -2.91 5.26
CA VAL A 44 5.97 -3.74 4.73
C VAL A 44 4.71 -2.90 4.48
N THR A 45 4.28 -2.11 5.47
CA THR A 45 3.11 -1.22 5.46
C THR A 45 1.77 -1.88 5.12
N SER A 46 0.67 -1.22 5.45
CA SER A 46 -0.69 -1.69 5.13
C SER A 46 -1.41 -0.82 4.10
N GLY A 47 -0.75 0.18 3.54
CA GLY A 47 -1.31 1.03 2.49
C GLY A 47 -0.48 1.15 1.23
N ILE A 48 -1.13 1.68 0.21
CA ILE A 48 -0.55 2.13 -1.06
C ILE A 48 -0.95 3.58 -1.29
#